data_AF-A0A8H7NXN6-F1
#
_entry.id   AF-A0A8H7NXN6-F1
#
_cell.length_a   1.000
_cell.length_b   1.000
_cell.length_c   1.000
_cell.angle_alpha   90.00
_cell.angle_beta   90.00
_cell.angle_gamma   90.00
#
_symmetry.space_group_name_H-M   'P 1'
#
loop_
_entity.id
_entity.type
_entity.pdbx_description
1 polymer ?
#
loop_
_entity_poly.entity_id
_entity_poly.type
_entity_poly.pdbx_seq_one_letter_code
_entity_poly.pdbx_strand_id
1 'polypeptide(L)'
;MEIATRVNYRMLANVLLRDQLVSQDLLERCKKQTDVHFVRRTSQQFFFHIEDPFILNLSNSTFTPYVWLDEDLVRSPRLRDQWRDSRKHMPSPTYTGQILCRFERSTLPKHAKKRVVVLRVLEIVEPIRPAIPDYDGHFKPPVEDALLQRGRKPVSIDLDGVQFKGASNPLKVLCDLCHYEGRDVHEKQEALVKAANPPAFEDISMDCFRCRSWDAVVISLLTTSSDNEYMYHRSHAMRATGPTK
;
A
#
# COMPACT_ATOMS: atom_id res chain seq x y z
N MET A 1 -5.80 -0.89 -12.97
CA MET A 1 -5.03 0.16 -13.69
C MET A 1 -4.29 -0.36 -14.92
N GLU A 2 -3.39 -1.35 -14.80
CA GLU A 2 -2.61 -1.81 -15.98
C GLU A 2 -3.45 -2.45 -17.09
N ILE A 3 -4.52 -3.16 -16.69
CA ILE A 3 -5.48 -3.75 -17.61
C ILE A 3 -6.11 -2.67 -18.52
N ALA A 4 -6.31 -1.47 -17.98
CA ALA A 4 -6.90 -0.35 -18.72
C ALA A 4 -5.92 0.32 -19.69
N THR A 5 -4.62 0.30 -19.41
CA THR A 5 -3.63 1.15 -20.12
C THR A 5 -2.67 0.40 -21.03
N ARG A 6 -2.35 -0.86 -20.73
CA ARG A 6 -1.36 -1.60 -21.51
C ARG A 6 -2.02 -2.39 -22.62
N VAL A 7 -1.48 -2.24 -23.83
CA VAL A 7 -1.91 -2.96 -25.04
C VAL A 7 -1.93 -4.49 -24.80
N ASN A 8 -0.98 -5.00 -24.02
CA ASN A 8 -0.84 -6.43 -23.73
C ASN A 8 -2.03 -7.00 -22.95
N TYR A 9 -2.77 -6.17 -22.21
CA TYR A 9 -3.97 -6.58 -21.48
C TYR A 9 -5.27 -6.27 -22.22
N ARG A 10 -5.21 -5.83 -23.49
CA ARG A 10 -6.41 -5.45 -24.27
C ARG A 10 -7.42 -6.60 -24.37
N MET A 11 -6.96 -7.84 -24.56
CA MET A 11 -7.87 -9.00 -24.59
C MET A 11 -8.58 -9.20 -23.25
N LEU A 12 -7.85 -9.11 -22.13
CA LEU A 12 -8.43 -9.24 -20.80
C LEU A 12 -9.44 -8.11 -20.52
N ALA A 13 -9.10 -6.86 -20.85
CA ALA A 13 -10.01 -5.73 -20.72
C ALA A 13 -11.31 -5.95 -21.52
N ASN A 14 -11.20 -6.46 -22.74
CA ASN A 14 -12.36 -6.76 -23.58
C ASN A 14 -13.23 -7.89 -23.00
N VAL A 15 -12.63 -8.92 -22.41
CA VAL A 15 -13.37 -10.01 -21.73
C VAL A 15 -14.13 -9.45 -20.52
N LEU A 16 -13.46 -8.64 -19.69
CA LEU A 16 -14.08 -8.02 -18.52
C LEU A 16 -15.24 -7.08 -18.89
N LEU A 17 -15.11 -6.33 -19.98
CA LEU A 17 -16.19 -5.49 -20.53
C LEU A 17 -17.36 -6.33 -21.06
N ARG A 18 -17.06 -7.36 -21.85
CA ARG A 18 -18.07 -8.24 -22.45
C ARG A 18 -18.89 -8.94 -21.36
N ASP A 19 -18.22 -9.39 -20.31
CA ASP A 19 -18.83 -10.12 -19.20
C ASP A 19 -19.45 -9.16 -18.15
N GLN A 20 -19.44 -7.85 -18.43
CA GLN A 20 -20.01 -6.77 -17.59
C GLN A 20 -19.44 -6.72 -16.16
N LEU A 21 -18.24 -7.26 -15.97
CA LEU A 21 -17.51 -7.18 -14.69
C LEU A 21 -16.90 -5.80 -14.47
N VAL A 22 -16.71 -5.03 -15.54
CA VAL A 22 -16.14 -3.68 -15.53
C VAL A 22 -16.88 -2.85 -16.58
N SER A 23 -17.15 -1.56 -16.32
CA SER A 23 -17.75 -0.66 -17.30
C SER A 23 -16.70 0.04 -18.17
N GLN A 24 -17.10 0.49 -19.37
CA GLN A 24 -16.23 1.27 -20.24
C GLN A 24 -15.81 2.58 -19.56
N ASP A 25 -16.73 3.24 -18.87
CA ASP A 25 -16.46 4.47 -18.13
C ASP A 25 -15.41 4.28 -17.04
N LEU A 26 -15.45 3.15 -16.33
CA LEU A 26 -14.47 2.82 -15.31
C LEU A 26 -13.06 2.61 -15.91
N LEU A 27 -12.96 1.95 -17.06
CA LEU A 27 -11.68 1.79 -17.76
C LEU A 27 -11.13 3.13 -18.27
N GLU A 28 -11.97 4.00 -18.83
CA GLU A 28 -11.56 5.33 -19.28
C GLU A 28 -11.14 6.24 -18.12
N ARG A 29 -11.85 6.18 -16.99
CA ARG A 29 -11.44 6.85 -15.75
C ARG A 29 -10.07 6.34 -15.26
N CYS A 30 -9.89 5.03 -15.20
CA CYS A 30 -8.60 4.42 -14.86
C CYS A 30 -7.47 4.91 -15.78
N LYS A 31 -7.71 4.99 -17.10
CA LYS A 31 -6.71 5.53 -18.06
C LYS A 31 -6.37 6.99 -17.76
N LYS A 32 -7.36 7.86 -17.59
CA LYS A 32 -7.14 9.28 -17.25
C LYS A 32 -6.35 9.45 -15.96
N GLN A 33 -6.60 8.58 -14.99
CA GLN A 33 -5.94 8.63 -13.70
C GLN A 33 -4.50 8.11 -13.75
N THR A 34 -4.14 7.28 -14.73
CA THR A 34 -2.74 6.88 -14.93
C THR A 34 -1.83 7.98 -15.51
N ASP A 35 -2.39 9.06 -16.06
CA ASP A 35 -1.60 10.26 -16.41
C ASP A 35 -1.08 10.98 -15.14
N VAL A 36 -1.74 10.75 -14.00
CA VAL A 36 -1.27 11.19 -12.68
C VAL A 36 -0.21 10.22 -12.16
N HIS A 37 0.97 10.24 -12.80
CA HIS A 37 2.22 9.62 -12.36
C HIS A 37 2.19 8.10 -12.10
N PHE A 38 2.35 7.34 -13.18
CA PHE A 38 2.81 5.95 -13.12
C PHE A 38 4.29 5.88 -12.64
N VAL A 39 4.51 5.99 -11.34
CA VAL A 39 5.83 5.81 -10.71
C VAL A 39 6.13 4.30 -10.62
N ARG A 40 7.23 3.86 -11.25
CA ARG A 40 7.70 2.47 -11.37
C ARG A 40 7.66 1.67 -10.04
N ARG A 41 6.64 0.83 -9.87
CA ARG A 41 6.62 -0.66 -9.82
C ARG A 41 7.53 -1.52 -8.90
N THR A 42 8.20 -1.04 -7.85
CA THR A 42 8.86 -2.00 -6.92
C THR A 42 8.48 -1.95 -5.45
N SER A 43 7.65 -1.00 -4.98
CA SER A 43 7.15 -1.04 -3.59
C SER A 43 5.99 -0.08 -3.32
N GLN A 44 5.03 0.05 -4.24
CA GLN A 44 3.83 0.84 -3.96
C GLN A 44 2.82 -0.02 -3.21
N GLN A 45 2.54 0.34 -1.96
CA GLN A 45 1.51 -0.31 -1.15
C GLN A 45 0.23 0.50 -1.24
N PHE A 46 -0.85 -0.16 -1.65
CA PHE A 46 -2.17 0.43 -1.85
C PHE A 46 -3.04 0.08 -0.66
N PHE A 47 -3.80 1.06 -0.16
CA PHE A 47 -4.70 0.91 0.97
C PHE A 47 -6.11 1.29 0.55
N PHE A 48 -7.03 0.36 0.71
CA PHE A 48 -8.48 0.57 0.65
C PHE A 48 -9.04 0.78 2.06
N HIS A 49 -8.43 0.14 3.05
CA HIS A 49 -8.71 0.31 4.48
C HIS A 49 -7.42 0.60 5.24
N ILE A 50 -7.53 1.25 6.40
CA ILE A 50 -6.36 1.53 7.23
C ILE A 50 -5.69 0.24 7.73
N GLU A 51 -6.47 -0.83 7.91
CA GLU A 51 -6.02 -2.12 8.44
C GLU A 51 -5.54 -3.10 7.36
N ASP A 52 -5.50 -2.66 6.09
CA ASP A 52 -5.00 -3.50 5.01
C ASP A 52 -3.55 -3.93 5.27
N PRO A 53 -3.22 -5.21 5.04
CA PRO A 53 -1.87 -5.70 5.22
C PRO A 53 -0.96 -5.18 4.10
N PHE A 54 0.28 -4.87 4.46
CA PHE A 54 1.30 -4.37 3.54
C PHE A 54 2.69 -4.83 3.92
N ILE A 55 3.59 -4.92 2.93
CA ILE A 55 4.98 -5.27 3.17
C ILE A 55 5.78 -4.01 3.52
N LEU A 56 6.46 -4.07 4.64
CA LEU A 56 7.42 -3.05 5.09
C LEU A 56 8.84 -3.58 5.02
N ASN A 57 9.67 -2.94 4.21
CA ASN A 57 11.11 -3.18 4.16
C ASN A 57 11.82 -2.35 5.23
N LEU A 58 12.49 -3.01 6.18
CA LEU A 58 13.12 -2.36 7.34
C LEU A 58 14.41 -1.61 6.97
N SER A 59 15.03 -1.96 5.84
CA SER A 59 16.17 -1.23 5.31
C SER A 59 15.79 0.15 4.76
N ASN A 60 14.52 0.34 4.40
CA ASN A 60 14.04 1.61 3.86
C ASN A 60 13.67 2.58 4.98
N SER A 61 14.26 3.76 5.02
CA SER A 61 13.93 4.79 6.02
C SER A 61 12.58 5.48 5.78
N THR A 62 11.96 5.24 4.63
CA THR A 62 10.73 5.92 4.24
C THR A 62 9.72 4.98 3.62
N PHE A 63 8.46 5.17 3.98
CA PHE A 63 7.31 4.48 3.41
C PHE A 63 6.33 5.53 2.90
N THR A 64 5.79 5.33 1.70
CA THR A 64 4.78 6.21 1.12
C THR A 64 3.62 5.35 0.66
N PRO A 65 2.55 5.26 1.46
CA PRO A 65 1.37 4.54 1.06
C PRO A 65 0.63 5.30 -0.04
N TYR A 66 -0.09 4.57 -0.86
CA TYR A 66 -1.12 5.12 -1.74
C TYR A 66 -2.46 4.67 -1.22
N VAL A 67 -3.40 5.59 -1.16
CA VAL A 67 -4.72 5.35 -0.58
C VAL A 67 -5.75 5.49 -1.69
N TRP A 68 -6.64 4.52 -1.78
CA TRP A 68 -7.81 4.59 -2.63
C TRP A 68 -8.93 5.30 -1.86
N LEU A 69 -9.25 6.53 -2.23
CA LEU A 69 -10.38 7.30 -1.69
C LEU A 69 -11.45 7.41 -2.76
N ASP A 70 -12.53 6.64 -2.60
CA ASP A 70 -13.64 6.61 -3.56
C ASP A 70 -13.17 6.15 -4.95
N GLU A 71 -13.17 7.03 -5.95
CA GLU A 71 -12.61 6.73 -7.28
C GLU A 71 -11.16 7.20 -7.43
N ASP A 72 -10.60 7.90 -6.41
CA ASP A 72 -9.32 8.57 -6.49
C ASP A 72 -8.15 7.84 -5.81
N LEU A 73 -7.09 7.57 -6.58
CA LEU A 73 -5.80 7.12 -6.06
C LEU A 73 -4.98 8.30 -5.54
N VAL A 74 -4.95 8.48 -4.22
CA VAL A 74 -4.28 9.61 -3.59
C VAL A 74 -2.98 9.16 -2.93
N ARG A 75 -1.89 9.87 -3.24
CA ARG A 75 -0.59 9.67 -2.57
C ARG A 75 -0.67 10.17 -1.12
N SER A 76 -0.39 9.30 -0.16
CA SER A 76 -0.37 9.67 1.26
C SER A 76 0.94 10.33 1.70
N PRO A 77 0.97 10.93 2.90
CA PRO A 77 2.21 11.45 3.46
C PRO A 77 3.30 10.39 3.54
N ARG A 78 4.53 10.85 3.35
CA ARG A 78 5.71 10.01 3.54
C ARG A 78 5.93 9.80 5.04
N LEU A 79 5.73 8.58 5.49
CA LEU A 79 6.11 8.15 6.84
C LEU A 79 7.64 7.98 6.81
N ARG A 80 8.35 8.80 7.60
CA ARG A 80 9.81 8.73 7.70
C ARG A 80 10.18 8.24 9.08
N ASP A 81 11.16 7.37 9.13
CA ASP A 81 11.89 7.03 10.35
C ASP A 81 11.02 6.40 11.46
N GLN A 82 9.83 5.92 11.12
CA GLN A 82 8.87 5.40 12.11
C GLN A 82 9.31 4.04 12.64
N TRP A 83 9.97 3.23 11.81
CA TRP A 83 10.42 1.86 12.14
C TRP A 83 11.95 1.76 12.26
N ARG A 84 12.60 2.82 12.74
CA ARG A 84 14.02 2.79 13.12
C ARG A 84 14.24 3.30 14.54
N ASP A 85 15.47 3.11 15.01
CA ASP A 85 15.98 3.80 16.18
C ASP A 85 16.13 5.30 15.91
N SER A 86 15.46 6.13 16.71
CA SER A 86 15.44 7.58 16.55
C SER A 86 16.50 8.29 17.39
N ARG A 87 17.37 7.58 18.10
CA ARG A 87 18.46 8.18 18.89
C ARG A 87 19.49 8.82 17.95
N LYS A 88 19.91 10.05 18.27
CA LYS A 88 20.70 10.94 17.40
C LYS A 88 22.00 10.33 16.82
N HIS A 89 22.62 9.39 17.53
CA HIS A 89 23.91 8.79 17.17
C HIS A 89 23.76 7.43 16.49
N MET A 90 22.54 6.93 16.27
CA MET A 90 22.35 5.60 15.70
C MET A 90 22.35 5.66 14.17
N PRO A 91 23.17 4.83 13.48
CA PRO A 91 23.10 4.71 12.04
C PRO A 91 21.77 4.10 11.58
N SER A 92 21.42 4.33 10.31
CA SER A 92 20.22 3.80 9.66
C SER A 92 20.64 2.92 8.49
N PRO A 93 19.97 1.77 8.24
CA PRO A 93 18.82 1.22 8.98
C PRO A 93 19.22 0.54 10.30
N THR A 94 18.24 0.24 11.17
CA THR A 94 18.47 -0.52 12.40
C THR A 94 18.44 -2.03 12.18
N TYR A 95 17.50 -2.49 11.38
CA TYR A 95 17.38 -3.87 10.93
C TYR A 95 17.25 -3.91 9.41
N THR A 96 17.67 -5.01 8.80
CA THR A 96 17.29 -5.40 7.45
C THR A 96 16.23 -6.50 7.49
N GLY A 97 15.64 -6.81 6.33
CA GLY A 97 14.54 -7.76 6.19
C GLY A 97 13.22 -7.09 5.86
N GLN A 98 12.19 -7.91 5.70
CA GLN A 98 10.85 -7.51 5.29
C GLN A 98 9.83 -8.16 6.22
N ILE A 99 8.82 -7.38 6.58
CA ILE A 99 7.70 -7.85 7.38
C ILE A 99 6.40 -7.56 6.66
N LEU A 100 5.45 -8.48 6.73
CA LEU A 100 4.06 -8.19 6.46
C LEU A 100 3.47 -7.58 7.74
N CYS A 101 2.85 -6.43 7.62
CA CYS A 101 2.29 -5.73 8.76
C CYS A 101 0.98 -5.04 8.39
N ARG A 102 0.26 -4.57 9.40
CA ARG A 102 -0.93 -3.73 9.22
C ARG A 102 -0.92 -2.60 10.23
N PHE A 103 -1.60 -1.49 9.90
CA PHE A 103 -1.92 -0.52 10.92
C PHE A 103 -3.08 -1.01 11.78
N GLU A 104 -3.04 -0.70 13.07
CA GLU A 104 -4.15 -0.88 14.00
C GLU A 104 -4.38 0.45 14.72
N ARG A 105 -5.63 0.81 15.00
CA ARG A 105 -5.87 1.97 15.85
C ARG A 105 -5.37 1.70 17.26
N SER A 106 -4.66 2.67 17.82
CA SER A 106 -4.17 2.55 19.18
C SER A 106 -5.31 2.61 20.21
N THR A 107 -5.37 1.62 21.08
CA THR A 107 -6.29 1.56 22.22
C THR A 107 -5.74 2.18 23.51
N LEU A 108 -4.49 2.67 23.50
CA LEU A 108 -3.88 3.28 24.68
C LEU A 108 -4.69 4.52 25.15
N PRO A 109 -4.96 4.69 26.46
CA PRO A 109 -5.79 5.80 26.97
C PRO A 109 -5.32 7.19 26.55
N LYS A 110 -3.99 7.41 26.51
CA LYS A 110 -3.38 8.66 26.05
C LYS A 110 -3.66 9.02 24.58
N HIS A 111 -4.20 8.09 23.79
CA HIS A 111 -4.50 8.26 22.38
C HIS A 111 -6.01 8.34 22.09
N ALA A 112 -6.88 8.26 23.11
CA ALA A 112 -8.35 8.12 22.94
C ALA A 112 -9.03 9.21 22.10
N LYS A 113 -8.45 10.41 21.98
CA LYS A 113 -8.98 11.53 21.20
C LYS A 113 -8.15 11.90 19.96
N LYS A 114 -7.27 10.99 19.53
CA LYS A 114 -6.35 11.22 18.42
C LYS A 114 -6.46 10.11 17.39
N ARG A 115 -6.13 10.42 16.14
CA ARG A 115 -5.93 9.42 15.08
C ARG A 115 -4.52 8.86 15.19
N VAL A 116 -4.30 8.02 16.19
CA VAL A 116 -3.00 7.34 16.39
C VAL A 116 -3.13 5.88 15.99
N VAL A 117 -2.27 5.45 15.07
CA VAL A 117 -2.14 4.05 14.68
C VAL A 117 -0.86 3.44 15.23
N VAL A 118 -0.87 2.15 15.50
CA VAL A 118 0.30 1.33 15.80
C VAL A 118 0.49 0.32 14.67
N LEU A 119 1.67 -0.30 14.61
CA LEU A 119 1.98 -1.28 13.58
C LEU A 119 2.01 -2.69 14.17
N ARG A 120 1.13 -3.57 13.70
CA ARG A 120 1.11 -5.00 14.00
C ARG A 120 1.94 -5.74 12.97
N VAL A 121 2.90 -6.54 13.42
CA VAL A 121 3.60 -7.50 12.57
C VAL A 121 2.70 -8.72 12.40
N LEU A 122 2.41 -9.08 11.16
CA LEU A 122 1.61 -10.26 10.84
C LEU A 122 2.54 -11.45 10.54
N GLU A 123 3.58 -11.22 9.75
CA GLU A 123 4.49 -12.28 9.29
C GLU A 123 5.89 -11.69 9.02
N ILE A 124 6.94 -12.47 9.25
CA ILE A 124 8.31 -12.15 8.83
C ILE A 124 8.55 -12.74 7.42
N VAL A 125 8.51 -11.89 6.41
CA VAL A 125 8.65 -12.29 4.99
C VAL A 125 10.12 -12.57 4.63
N GLU A 126 11.03 -11.69 5.07
CA GLU A 126 12.48 -11.92 4.94
C GLU A 126 13.12 -11.86 6.33
N PRO A 127 14.08 -12.74 6.65
CA PRO A 127 14.68 -12.83 7.97
C PRO A 127 15.21 -11.48 8.49
N ILE A 128 14.83 -11.15 9.72
CA ILE A 128 15.25 -9.92 10.39
C ILE A 128 16.70 -10.05 10.84
N ARG A 129 17.56 -9.10 10.44
CA ARG A 129 18.96 -9.05 10.87
C ARG A 129 19.32 -7.65 11.37
N PRO A 130 20.04 -7.51 12.49
CA PRO A 130 20.61 -6.23 12.88
C PRO A 130 21.51 -5.70 11.76
N ALA A 131 21.28 -4.46 11.34
CA ALA A 131 22.15 -3.79 10.36
C ALA A 131 23.36 -3.13 11.05
N ILE A 132 23.29 -2.96 12.37
CA ILE A 132 24.30 -2.31 13.19
C ILE A 132 25.00 -3.39 14.03
N PRO A 133 26.34 -3.50 13.97
CA PRO A 133 27.09 -4.41 14.84
C PRO A 133 26.83 -4.10 16.32
N ASP A 134 26.72 -5.14 17.14
CA ASP A 134 26.52 -5.06 18.59
C ASP A 134 25.35 -4.14 19.02
N TYR A 135 24.28 -4.12 18.23
CA TYR A 135 23.12 -3.29 18.51
C TYR A 135 22.45 -3.65 19.84
N ASP A 136 22.23 -2.64 20.69
CA ASP A 136 21.69 -2.78 22.04
C ASP A 136 20.20 -3.18 22.12
N GLY A 137 19.53 -3.33 20.97
CA GLY A 137 18.13 -3.73 20.91
C GLY A 137 17.16 -2.73 21.52
N HIS A 138 17.49 -1.42 21.48
CA HIS A 138 16.55 -0.38 21.88
C HIS A 138 15.28 -0.40 21.02
N PHE A 139 15.43 -0.43 19.69
CA PHE A 139 14.36 -0.82 18.78
C PHE A 139 14.33 -2.34 18.75
N LYS A 140 13.23 -2.94 19.20
CA LYS A 140 13.18 -4.40 19.33
C LYS A 140 13.09 -5.04 17.94
N PRO A 141 13.70 -6.22 17.74
CA PRO A 141 13.45 -7.00 16.53
C PRO A 141 11.94 -7.19 16.37
N PRO A 142 11.38 -7.01 15.15
CA PRO A 142 10.00 -7.41 14.87
C PRO A 142 9.75 -8.87 15.25
N VAL A 143 8.58 -9.13 15.82
CA VAL A 143 8.11 -10.46 16.22
C VAL A 143 6.71 -10.63 15.66
N GLU A 144 6.43 -11.78 15.06
CA GLU A 144 5.12 -12.11 14.50
C GLU A 144 4.01 -11.98 15.55
N ASP A 145 2.82 -11.57 15.09
CA ASP A 145 1.63 -11.27 15.89
C ASP A 145 1.81 -10.18 16.97
N ALA A 146 2.99 -9.57 17.08
CA ALA A 146 3.27 -8.51 18.05
C ALA A 146 3.20 -7.12 17.43
N LEU A 147 3.00 -6.11 18.27
CA LEU A 147 3.20 -4.72 17.87
C LEU A 147 4.68 -4.43 17.74
N LEU A 148 5.07 -3.67 16.72
CA LEU A 148 6.44 -3.17 16.57
C LEU A 148 6.80 -2.29 17.77
N GLN A 149 7.98 -2.50 18.37
CA GLN A 149 8.35 -1.83 19.63
C GLN A 149 9.62 -0.98 19.52
N ARG A 150 9.55 0.23 20.11
CA ARG A 150 10.69 1.08 20.42
C ARG A 150 10.83 1.18 21.94
N GLY A 151 11.87 0.56 22.48
CA GLY A 151 12.07 0.38 23.92
C GLY A 151 10.98 -0.50 24.52
N ARG A 152 10.20 0.07 25.43
CA ARG A 152 9.03 -0.59 26.07
C ARG A 152 7.69 -0.08 25.54
N LYS A 153 7.70 0.61 24.39
CA LYS A 153 6.51 1.30 23.85
C LYS A 153 6.26 0.83 22.42
N PRO A 154 5.00 0.56 22.05
CA PRO A 154 4.64 0.36 20.65
C PRO A 154 5.05 1.56 19.80
N VAL A 155 5.51 1.31 18.58
CA VAL A 155 5.68 2.33 17.56
C VAL A 155 4.29 2.86 17.22
N SER A 156 4.06 4.13 17.53
CA SER A 156 2.79 4.82 17.33
C SER A 156 2.98 5.99 16.39
N ILE A 157 2.09 6.14 15.41
CA ILE A 157 2.10 7.19 14.41
C ILE A 157 0.87 8.08 14.66
N ASP A 158 1.11 9.32 15.07
CA ASP A 158 0.06 10.32 15.25
C ASP A 158 -0.29 10.92 13.88
N LEU A 159 -1.33 10.38 13.23
CA LEU A 159 -1.75 10.82 11.90
C LEU A 159 -2.13 12.29 11.91
N ASP A 160 -2.62 12.82 13.04
CA ASP A 160 -2.96 14.23 13.21
C ASP A 160 -1.75 15.15 13.02
N GLY A 161 -0.58 14.72 13.49
CA GLY A 161 0.69 15.46 13.41
C GLY A 161 1.51 15.20 12.14
N VAL A 162 1.09 14.28 11.27
CA VAL A 162 1.82 14.02 10.02
C VAL A 162 1.58 15.15 9.02
N GLN A 163 2.66 15.82 8.62
CA GLN A 163 2.61 16.90 7.63
C GLN A 163 2.20 16.37 6.26
N PHE A 164 1.19 16.99 5.65
CA PHE A 164 0.73 16.74 4.30
C PHE A 164 0.47 18.07 3.59
N LYS A 165 0.84 18.17 2.30
CA LYS A 165 0.70 19.40 1.52
C LYS A 165 -0.65 19.54 0.81
N GLY A 166 -1.53 18.53 0.87
CA GLY A 166 -2.89 18.58 0.33
C GLY A 166 -3.92 18.99 1.39
N ALA A 167 -5.19 19.17 0.98
CA ALA A 167 -6.22 19.67 1.89
C ALA A 167 -6.54 18.71 3.04
N SER A 168 -6.39 17.40 2.84
CA SER A 168 -6.50 16.40 3.90
C SER A 168 -5.47 15.28 3.75
N ASN A 169 -4.96 14.77 4.87
CA ASN A 169 -4.11 13.59 4.91
C ASN A 169 -4.96 12.34 4.61
N PRO A 170 -4.74 11.61 3.50
CA PRO A 170 -5.57 10.47 3.13
C PRO A 170 -5.60 9.35 4.17
N LEU A 171 -4.52 9.17 4.94
CA LEU A 171 -4.51 8.20 6.05
C LEU A 171 -5.42 8.62 7.20
N LYS A 172 -5.63 9.93 7.43
CA LYS A 172 -6.63 10.39 8.40
C LYS A 172 -8.03 10.02 7.92
N VAL A 173 -8.31 10.27 6.64
CA VAL A 173 -9.61 9.96 6.02
C VAL A 173 -9.90 8.47 6.14
N LEU A 174 -8.97 7.59 5.75
CA LEU A 174 -9.14 6.14 5.95
C LEU A 174 -9.36 5.75 7.41
N CYS A 175 -8.61 6.35 8.34
CA CYS A 175 -8.73 6.05 9.76
C CYS A 175 -10.11 6.44 10.32
N ASP A 176 -10.72 7.50 9.79
CA ASP A 176 -12.08 7.91 10.16
C ASP A 176 -13.15 7.01 9.52
N LEU A 177 -12.95 6.62 8.25
CA LEU A 177 -13.88 5.73 7.52
C LEU A 177 -14.04 4.36 8.20
N CYS A 178 -12.97 3.80 8.77
CA CYS A 178 -13.01 2.51 9.48
C CYS A 178 -13.88 2.51 10.75
N HIS A 179 -14.38 3.66 11.22
CA HIS A 179 -15.23 3.76 12.41
C HIS A 179 -16.64 4.29 12.16
N TYR A 180 -17.00 4.55 10.90
CA TYR A 180 -18.40 4.72 10.55
C TYR A 180 -19.07 3.35 10.43
N GLU A 181 -19.56 2.82 11.55
CA GLU A 181 -20.53 1.73 11.51
C GLU A 181 -21.90 2.31 11.10
N GLY A 182 -22.31 2.09 9.84
CA GLY A 182 -23.66 2.46 9.38
C GLY A 182 -23.79 2.62 7.87
N ARG A 183 -25.04 2.59 7.37
CA ARG A 183 -25.44 2.71 5.94
C ARG A 183 -25.09 4.05 5.25
N ASP A 184 -24.20 4.84 5.86
CA ASP A 184 -23.91 6.25 5.52
C ASP A 184 -22.41 6.49 5.27
N VAL A 185 -21.62 5.42 5.06
CA VAL A 185 -20.19 5.53 4.73
C VAL A 185 -19.99 6.26 3.41
N HIS A 186 -20.85 6.00 2.41
CA HIS A 186 -20.71 6.55 1.06
C HIS A 186 -20.97 8.06 0.99
N GLU A 187 -22.03 8.54 1.65
CA GLU A 187 -22.41 9.97 1.64
C GLU A 187 -21.36 10.82 2.38
N LYS A 188 -20.73 10.26 3.43
CA LYS A 188 -19.65 10.91 4.17
C LYS A 188 -18.29 10.78 3.52
N GLN A 189 -18.03 9.67 2.83
CA GLN A 189 -16.83 9.52 2.02
C GLN A 189 -16.81 10.56 0.89
N GLU A 190 -17.93 10.77 0.20
CA GLU A 190 -18.10 11.87 -0.75
C GLU A 190 -17.88 13.24 -0.10
N ALA A 191 -18.42 13.49 1.10
CA ALA A 191 -18.24 14.76 1.81
C ALA A 191 -16.77 15.00 2.20
N LEU A 192 -16.05 13.96 2.63
CA LEU A 192 -14.63 14.03 3.00
C LEU A 192 -13.73 14.19 1.77
N VAL A 193 -14.06 13.54 0.66
CA VAL A 193 -13.36 13.70 -0.62
C VAL A 193 -13.58 15.12 -1.18
N LYS A 194 -14.82 15.64 -1.14
CA LYS A 194 -15.12 17.04 -1.52
C LYS A 194 -14.39 18.05 -0.63
N ALA A 195 -14.24 17.76 0.67
CA ALA A 195 -13.44 18.60 1.57
C ALA A 195 -11.92 18.49 1.29
N ALA A 196 -11.45 17.34 0.82
CA ALA A 196 -10.05 17.10 0.47
C ALA A 196 -9.66 17.67 -0.90
N ASN A 197 -10.64 17.90 -1.79
CA ASN A 197 -10.48 18.49 -3.11
C ASN A 197 -11.53 19.60 -3.30
N PRO A 198 -11.33 20.80 -2.73
CA PRO A 198 -12.26 21.89 -2.96
C PRO A 198 -12.34 22.20 -4.46
N PRO A 199 -13.55 22.40 -5.03
CA PRO A 199 -13.69 22.65 -6.44
C PRO A 199 -12.91 23.92 -6.80
N ALA A 200 -11.92 23.76 -7.68
CA ALA A 200 -11.45 24.89 -8.47
C ALA A 200 -12.66 25.36 -9.29
N PHE A 201 -13.03 26.62 -9.08
CA PHE A 201 -13.91 27.47 -9.88
C PHE A 201 -14.78 26.76 -10.95
N GLU A 202 -16.10 26.87 -10.74
CA GLU A 202 -17.24 26.48 -11.58
C GLU A 202 -16.95 26.31 -13.08
N ASP A 203 -17.37 25.16 -13.65
CA ASP A 203 -18.37 25.23 -14.71
C ASP A 203 -19.10 23.89 -14.99
N ILE A 204 -20.42 24.02 -15.13
CA ILE A 204 -21.39 23.16 -15.83
C ILE A 204 -21.80 21.82 -15.18
N SER A 205 -22.97 21.89 -14.53
CA SER A 205 -24.12 20.97 -14.63
C SER A 205 -23.92 19.61 -15.32
N MET A 206 -24.11 18.52 -14.56
CA MET A 206 -24.62 17.26 -15.08
C MET A 206 -25.44 16.54 -14.01
N ASP A 207 -26.74 16.81 -14.02
CA ASP A 207 -27.75 15.89 -13.48
C ASP A 207 -27.74 14.56 -14.25
N CYS A 208 -28.17 13.49 -13.56
CA CYS A 208 -28.45 12.11 -14.01
C CYS A 208 -27.33 11.08 -13.79
N PHE A 209 -27.35 10.36 -12.67
CA PHE A 209 -27.93 9.00 -12.58
C PHE A 209 -27.65 8.41 -11.18
N ARG A 210 -28.73 8.15 -10.43
CA ARG A 210 -28.72 7.21 -9.31
C ARG A 210 -28.72 5.79 -9.88
N CYS A 211 -27.68 5.00 -9.61
CA CYS A 211 -27.78 3.54 -9.66
C CYS A 211 -27.32 2.96 -8.33
N ARG A 212 -28.23 2.20 -7.71
CA ARG A 212 -28.04 1.49 -6.44
C ARG A 212 -27.36 0.14 -6.69
N SER A 213 -26.64 -0.33 -5.66
CA SER A 213 -26.27 -1.73 -5.38
C SER A 213 -25.21 -2.36 -6.28
N TRP A 214 -24.03 -2.62 -5.71
CA TRP A 214 -23.20 -3.79 -6.04
C TRP A 214 -22.58 -4.34 -4.75
N ASP A 215 -22.90 -5.60 -4.46
CA ASP A 215 -22.28 -6.41 -3.42
C ASP A 215 -20.84 -6.78 -3.79
N ALA A 216 -20.07 -7.12 -2.77
CA ALA A 216 -18.62 -7.22 -2.75
C ALA A 216 -17.96 -8.34 -3.60
N VAL A 217 -16.62 -8.27 -3.62
CA VAL A 217 -15.60 -9.33 -3.83
C VAL A 217 -15.08 -9.50 -5.26
N VAL A 218 -13.79 -9.17 -5.42
CA VAL A 218 -12.67 -9.91 -6.05
C VAL A 218 -11.68 -8.87 -6.59
N ILE A 219 -10.50 -8.77 -5.97
CA ILE A 219 -9.16 -8.61 -6.58
C ILE A 219 -8.17 -8.51 -5.41
N SER A 220 -7.65 -9.65 -4.96
CA SER A 220 -6.39 -9.69 -4.20
C SER A 220 -5.62 -11.00 -4.43
N LEU A 221 -5.71 -11.56 -5.64
CA LEU A 221 -4.95 -12.75 -6.02
C LEU A 221 -4.57 -12.68 -7.50
N LEU A 222 -3.56 -11.89 -7.85
CA LEU A 222 -2.75 -12.10 -9.07
C LEU A 222 -1.39 -11.37 -8.96
N THR A 223 -0.59 -11.70 -7.95
CA THR A 223 0.87 -11.41 -7.98
C THR A 223 1.68 -12.53 -7.36
N THR A 224 1.54 -13.77 -7.86
CA THR A 224 2.58 -14.80 -7.82
C THR A 224 2.10 -16.03 -8.59
N SER A 225 2.39 -16.08 -9.89
CA SER A 225 2.56 -17.36 -10.61
C SER A 225 3.10 -17.06 -12.01
N SER A 226 4.40 -17.21 -12.17
CA SER A 226 4.97 -17.60 -13.45
C SER A 226 6.28 -18.33 -13.18
N ASP A 227 6.16 -19.59 -12.77
CA ASP A 227 7.07 -20.61 -13.27
C ASP A 227 6.84 -20.72 -14.78
N ASN A 228 7.92 -20.56 -15.55
CA ASN A 228 8.00 -21.09 -16.91
C ASN A 228 9.48 -21.31 -17.25
N GLU A 229 9.89 -22.55 -17.00
CA GLU A 229 10.65 -23.40 -17.92
C GLU A 229 10.95 -22.78 -19.30
N TYR A 230 12.24 -22.65 -19.61
CA TYR A 230 12.72 -22.60 -20.99
C TYR A 230 13.69 -23.76 -21.23
N MET A 231 13.12 -24.85 -21.73
CA MET A 231 13.81 -25.89 -22.50
C MET A 231 13.49 -25.64 -23.98
N TYR A 232 14.47 -25.28 -24.81
CA TYR A 232 14.57 -25.84 -26.17
C TYR A 232 15.97 -25.67 -26.79
N HIS A 233 16.39 -26.79 -27.38
CA HIS A 233 17.65 -27.18 -28.00
C HIS A 233 18.19 -26.35 -29.18
N ARG A 234 19.53 -26.37 -29.35
CA ARG A 234 20.28 -26.85 -30.55
C ARG A 234 21.79 -26.86 -30.23
N SER A 235 22.44 -27.99 -29.92
CA SER A 235 22.91 -29.12 -30.76
C SER A 235 24.22 -28.87 -31.53
N HIS A 236 25.19 -29.74 -31.21
CA HIS A 236 26.39 -30.20 -31.94
C HIS A 236 27.67 -29.35 -32.02
N ALA A 237 28.70 -29.79 -31.30
CA ALA A 237 29.93 -30.31 -31.91
C ALA A 237 30.65 -31.31 -30.96
N MET A 238 30.86 -32.53 -31.44
CA MET A 238 31.71 -33.57 -30.84
C MET A 238 33.20 -33.32 -31.13
N ARG A 239 34.08 -33.60 -30.15
CA ARG A 239 35.36 -34.38 -30.22
C ARG A 239 36.18 -34.04 -28.95
N ALA A 240 36.33 -34.92 -27.97
CA ALA A 240 37.16 -36.14 -27.89
C ALA A 240 38.59 -35.88 -27.34
N THR A 241 39.03 -36.79 -26.45
CA THR A 241 40.34 -36.94 -25.78
C THR A 241 40.57 -36.00 -24.58
N GLY A 242 40.94 -36.39 -23.36
CA GLY A 242 41.36 -37.63 -22.70
C GLY A 242 42.15 -37.17 -21.43
N PRO A 243 42.21 -37.92 -20.31
CA PRO A 243 42.84 -37.41 -19.10
C PRO A 243 44.34 -37.74 -19.04
N THR A 244 45.13 -36.81 -18.52
CA THR A 244 46.47 -37.11 -17.98
C THR A 244 46.67 -36.39 -16.66
N LYS A 245 46.70 -37.23 -15.62
CA LYS A 245 47.33 -37.10 -14.29
C LYS A 245 47.00 -35.92 -13.39
#